data_AF-A0AAU7FLM7-F1
#
_entry.id   AF-A0AAU7FLM7-F1
#
_cell.length_a   1.000
_cell.length_b   1.000
_cell.length_c   1.000
_cell.angle_alpha   90.00
_cell.angle_beta   90.00
_cell.angle_gamma   90.00
#
_symmetry.space_group_name_H-M   'P 1'
#
loop_
_entity.id
_entity.type
_entity.pdbx_description
1 polymer ?
#
loop_
_entity_poly.entity_id
_entity_poly.type
_entity_poly.pdbx_seq_one_letter_code
_entity_poly.pdbx_strand_id
1 'polypeptide(L)'
;MENRMTYLQQNHPKWCNGYLLMENGHCLIEDEEGDIMLPESLQSSMICLKEKDRWTKGELLGSVVLCDNGKLMEVKGGERIQYTASLSKGWLDLLMFVPESVFYQIIDHVEQLGFSVYNCVFSSFHPSHRVSFFQFSGDMQSLALQCHHHSGTNQVQLEWTTSDGHRLMSQFDLT
;
A
#
# COMPACT_ATOMS: atom_id res chain seq x y z
N MET A 1 11.27 -7.70 -8.22
CA MET A 1 10.52 -7.34 -7.00
C MET A 1 11.06 -6.05 -6.40
N GLU A 2 12.34 -6.00 -6.03
CA GLU A 2 12.98 -4.81 -5.44
C GLU A 2 12.84 -3.55 -6.30
N ASN A 3 13.06 -3.63 -7.62
CA ASN A 3 12.90 -2.48 -8.52
C ASN A 3 11.47 -1.90 -8.55
N ARG A 4 10.42 -2.73 -8.46
CA ARG A 4 9.02 -2.26 -8.52
C ARG A 4 8.59 -1.58 -7.22
N MET A 5 9.00 -2.13 -6.08
CA MET A 5 8.74 -1.50 -4.79
C MET A 5 9.51 -0.19 -4.65
N THR A 6 10.79 -0.18 -5.06
CA THR A 6 11.59 1.05 -5.14
C THR A 6 10.95 2.08 -6.07
N TYR A 7 10.43 1.66 -7.23
CA TYR A 7 9.71 2.54 -8.14
C TYR A 7 8.49 3.19 -7.47
N LEU A 8 7.64 2.41 -6.79
CA LEU A 8 6.47 2.94 -6.08
C LEU A 8 6.87 3.91 -4.98
N GLN A 9 7.87 3.56 -4.17
CA GLN A 9 8.35 4.42 -3.09
C GLN A 9 8.97 5.73 -3.58
N GLN A 10 9.63 5.73 -4.74
CA GLN A 10 10.31 6.91 -5.28
C GLN A 10 9.38 7.81 -6.11
N ASN A 11 8.50 7.23 -6.92
CA ASN A 11 7.68 7.98 -7.88
C ASN A 11 6.28 8.26 -7.37
N HIS A 12 5.77 7.45 -6.45
CA HIS A 12 4.42 7.57 -5.90
C HIS A 12 4.42 7.61 -4.37
N PRO A 13 5.31 8.38 -3.70
CA PRO A 13 5.39 8.34 -2.24
C PRO A 13 4.08 8.81 -1.59
N LYS A 14 3.53 7.99 -0.69
CA LYS A 14 2.43 8.40 0.20
C LYS A 14 2.89 8.32 1.64
N TRP A 15 2.98 9.49 2.28
CA TRP A 15 3.26 9.61 3.71
C TRP A 15 1.94 9.67 4.48
N CYS A 16 1.87 8.88 5.54
CA CYS A 16 0.81 8.92 6.52
C CYS A 16 1.36 9.50 7.83
N ASN A 17 0.49 10.15 8.62
CA ASN A 17 0.81 10.47 10.00
C ASN A 17 0.06 9.51 10.91
N GLY A 18 0.55 9.37 12.13
CA GLY A 18 -0.10 8.59 13.17
C GLY A 18 0.60 8.74 14.51
N TYR A 19 0.29 7.83 15.42
CA TYR A 19 0.84 7.76 16.76
C TYR A 19 1.30 6.34 17.07
N LEU A 20 2.41 6.22 17.80
CA LEU A 20 2.76 4.96 18.44
C LEU A 20 1.92 4.78 19.69
N LEU A 21 1.39 3.59 19.90
CA LEU A 21 0.71 3.20 21.12
C LEU A 21 1.46 2.03 21.77
N MET A 22 1.39 1.95 23.10
CA MET A 22 1.94 0.84 23.87
C MET A 22 0.81 0.15 24.64
N GLU A 23 0.45 -1.06 24.23
CA GLU A 23 -0.57 -1.88 24.89
C GLU A 23 0.00 -3.23 25.29
N ASN A 24 -0.03 -3.56 26.58
CA ASN A 24 0.48 -4.83 27.11
C ASN A 24 1.93 -5.16 26.67
N GLY A 25 2.77 -4.15 26.46
CA GLY A 25 4.15 -4.31 25.97
C GLY A 25 4.27 -4.46 24.45
N HIS A 26 3.18 -4.38 23.70
CA HIS A 26 3.17 -4.36 22.25
C HIS A 26 3.09 -2.93 21.73
N CYS A 27 3.94 -2.64 20.74
CA CYS A 27 3.89 -1.40 19.99
C CYS A 27 2.84 -1.52 18.89
N LEU A 28 1.92 -0.57 18.83
CA LEU A 28 0.89 -0.46 17.80
C LEU A 28 1.01 0.89 17.13
N ILE A 29 0.45 1.02 15.93
CA ILE A 29 0.31 2.28 15.21
C ILE A 29 -1.17 2.61 15.11
N GLU A 30 -1.54 3.79 15.59
CA GLU A 30 -2.85 4.40 15.33
C GLU A 30 -2.68 5.48 14.27
N ASP A 31 -3.43 5.41 13.18
CA ASP A 31 -3.38 6.44 12.14
C ASP A 31 -4.24 7.68 12.47
N GLU A 32 -4.31 8.64 11.55
CA GLU A 32 -5.12 9.86 11.75
C GLU A 32 -6.64 9.62 11.73
N GLU A 33 -7.10 8.47 11.23
CA GLU A 33 -8.51 8.06 11.22
C GLU A 33 -8.89 7.26 12.48
N GLY A 34 -7.90 6.85 13.28
CA GLY A 34 -8.07 6.06 14.49
C GLY A 34 -7.99 4.55 14.25
N ASP A 35 -7.58 4.13 13.05
CA ASP A 35 -7.38 2.72 12.75
C ASP A 35 -6.07 2.23 13.38
N ILE A 36 -6.15 1.07 14.03
CA ILE A 36 -5.03 0.47 14.76
C ILE A 36 -4.44 -0.66 13.92
N MET A 37 -3.12 -0.63 13.74
CA MET A 37 -2.36 -1.66 13.05
C MET A 37 -1.08 -2.05 13.76
N LEU A 38 -0.62 -3.26 13.46
CA LEU A 38 0.70 -3.75 13.88
C LEU A 38 1.79 -3.13 12.99
N PRO A 39 2.95 -2.73 13.55
CA PRO A 39 4.11 -2.27 12.77
C PRO A 39 4.50 -3.22 11.63
N GLU A 40 4.35 -4.53 11.83
CA GLU A 40 4.64 -5.58 10.85
C GLU A 40 3.68 -5.57 9.64
N SER A 41 2.59 -4.81 9.71
CA SER A 41 1.68 -4.57 8.58
C SER A 41 2.23 -3.51 7.62
N LEU A 42 3.24 -2.74 8.04
CA LEU A 42 3.90 -1.78 7.18
C LEU A 42 4.86 -2.49 6.22
N GLN A 43 4.87 -2.06 4.95
CA GLN A 43 5.86 -2.53 3.96
C GLN A 43 7.28 -2.00 4.26
N SER A 44 7.39 -0.99 5.11
CA SER A 44 8.65 -0.46 5.60
C SER A 44 8.56 -0.18 7.10
N SER A 45 9.53 -0.67 7.86
CA SER A 45 9.73 -0.35 9.28
C SER A 45 10.24 1.09 9.49
N MET A 46 10.60 1.80 8.42
CA MET A 46 11.15 3.16 8.51
C MET A 46 10.05 4.17 8.83
N ILE A 47 10.29 4.95 9.87
CA ILE A 47 9.41 6.01 10.35
C ILE A 47 10.20 7.30 10.59
N CYS A 48 9.48 8.42 10.69
CA CYS A 48 9.99 9.66 11.23
C CYS A 48 9.26 9.93 12.54
N LEU A 49 10.00 10.06 13.65
CA LEU A 49 9.48 10.36 14.98
C LEU A 49 9.49 11.87 15.22
N LYS A 50 8.41 12.44 15.78
CA LYS A 50 8.36 13.85 16.15
C LYS A 50 8.81 14.07 17.60
N GLU A 51 9.93 14.75 17.81
CA GLU A 51 10.40 15.21 19.12
C GLU A 51 10.61 16.73 19.12
N LYS A 52 9.94 17.47 20.02
CA LYS A 52 10.18 18.92 20.25
C LYS A 52 10.29 19.73 18.94
N ASP A 53 9.33 19.51 18.04
CA ASP A 53 9.21 20.11 16.69
C ASP A 53 10.24 19.68 15.64
N ARG A 54 10.99 18.60 15.89
CA ARG A 54 11.89 18.00 14.90
C ARG A 54 11.41 16.60 14.53
N TRP A 55 11.57 16.27 13.26
CA TRP A 55 11.38 14.92 12.75
C TRP A 55 12.73 14.21 12.69
N THR A 56 12.83 13.08 13.37
CA THR A 56 14.02 12.22 13.35
C THR A 56 13.66 10.91 12.69
N LYS A 57 14.36 10.58 11.61
CA LYS A 57 14.19 9.30 10.93
C LYS A 57 14.77 8.16 11.77
N GLY A 58 14.10 7.01 11.74
CA GLY A 58 14.56 5.79 12.38
C GLY A 58 13.78 4.57 11.93
N GLU A 59 14.23 3.41 12.38
CA GLU A 59 13.60 2.12 12.14
C GLU A 59 12.82 1.67 13.38
N LEU A 60 11.55 1.33 13.23
CA LEU A 60 10.71 0.79 14.29
C LEU A 60 10.96 -0.71 14.45
N LEU A 61 11.46 -1.11 15.62
CA LEU A 61 11.88 -2.47 15.96
C LEU A 61 11.12 -2.96 17.19
N GLY A 62 9.83 -3.21 17.04
CA GLY A 62 8.93 -3.53 18.15
C GLY A 62 8.74 -2.33 19.07
N SER A 63 9.15 -2.43 20.33
CA SER A 63 9.00 -1.37 21.35
C SER A 63 10.15 -0.36 21.38
N VAL A 64 11.05 -0.38 20.39
CA VAL A 64 12.15 0.58 20.28
C VAL A 64 12.25 1.15 18.86
N VAL A 65 12.76 2.37 18.76
CA VAL A 65 13.12 3.04 17.50
C VAL A 65 14.63 3.20 17.44
N LEU A 66 15.25 2.66 16.40
CA LEU A 66 16.65 2.91 16.07
C LEU A 66 16.76 4.14 15.17
N CYS A 67 17.14 5.29 15.72
CA CYS A 67 17.29 6.52 14.97
C CYS A 67 18.53 6.47 14.05
N ASP A 68 18.50 7.23 12.95
CA ASP A 68 19.60 7.31 11.98
C ASP A 68 20.95 7.75 12.59
N ASN A 69 20.91 8.43 13.73
CA ASN A 69 22.10 8.83 14.49
C ASN A 69 22.67 7.71 15.40
N GLY A 70 22.12 6.49 15.32
CA GLY A 70 22.51 5.33 16.12
C GLY A 70 21.91 5.28 17.52
N LYS A 71 21.08 6.25 17.91
CA LYS A 71 20.41 6.28 19.21
C LYS A 71 19.22 5.30 19.20
N LEU A 72 19.13 4.46 20.22
CA LEU A 72 17.93 3.69 20.51
C LEU A 72 17.01 4.49 21.42
N MET A 73 15.73 4.52 21.06
CA MET A 73 14.67 5.17 21.82
C MET A 73 13.59 4.17 22.16
N GLU A 74 13.24 4.08 23.44
CA GLU A 74 12.11 3.28 23.90
C GLU A 74 10.80 3.99 23.58
N VAL A 75 9.85 3.25 23.02
CA VAL A 75 8.50 3.72 22.72
C VAL A 75 7.68 3.73 24.00
N LYS A 76 7.11 4.88 24.35
CA LYS A 76 6.30 5.07 25.56
C LYS A 76 4.81 5.07 25.26
N GLY A 77 4.43 5.34 24.01
CA GLY A 77 3.05 5.58 23.61
C GLY A 77 2.73 7.07 23.58
N GLY A 78 1.98 7.48 22.55
CA GLY A 78 1.61 8.86 22.26
C GLY A 78 2.61 9.61 21.37
N GLU A 79 3.74 9.00 20.99
CA GLU A 79 4.68 9.64 20.08
C GLU A 79 4.08 9.77 18.68
N ARG A 80 4.09 11.00 18.14
CA ARG A 80 3.64 11.24 16.77
C ARG A 80 4.70 10.76 15.78
N ILE A 81 4.24 10.02 14.79
CA ILE A 81 5.07 9.48 13.71
C ILE A 81 4.59 9.90 12.34
N GLN A 82 5.49 9.80 11.38
CA GLN A 82 5.22 9.72 9.95
C GLN A 82 5.77 8.40 9.43
N TYR A 83 5.01 7.73 8.57
CA TYR A 83 5.41 6.46 7.97
C TYR A 83 4.94 6.42 6.52
N THR A 84 5.50 5.49 5.74
CA THR A 84 5.07 5.31 4.34
C THR A 84 3.86 4.37 4.29
N ALA A 85 2.86 4.73 3.49
CA ALA A 85 1.67 3.91 3.31
C ALA A 85 2.03 2.54 2.74
N SER A 86 1.29 1.52 3.14
CA SER A 86 1.38 0.18 2.57
C SER A 86 0.35 0.00 1.46
N LEU A 87 0.72 -0.73 0.41
CA LEU A 87 -0.26 -1.34 -0.48
C LEU A 87 -1.00 -2.47 0.23
N SER A 88 -2.31 -2.60 -0.04
CA SER A 88 -3.07 -3.76 0.42
C SER A 88 -2.48 -5.05 -0.17
N LYS A 89 -2.46 -6.13 0.62
CA LYS A 89 -1.73 -7.36 0.26
C LYS A 89 -2.12 -7.93 -1.09
N GLY A 90 -3.42 -8.12 -1.35
CA GLY A 90 -3.87 -8.69 -2.61
C GLY A 90 -3.52 -7.81 -3.80
N TRP A 91 -3.55 -6.48 -3.62
CA TRP A 91 -3.17 -5.54 -4.67
C TRP A 91 -1.69 -5.61 -5.00
N LEU A 92 -0.84 -5.67 -3.97
CA LEU A 92 0.59 -5.93 -4.15
C LEU A 92 0.83 -7.26 -4.88
N ASP A 93 0.12 -8.32 -4.48
CA ASP A 93 0.27 -9.65 -5.09
C ASP A 93 -0.07 -9.61 -6.60
N LEU A 94 -1.14 -8.91 -7.00
CA LEU A 94 -1.46 -8.69 -8.41
C LEU A 94 -0.35 -7.94 -9.15
N LEU A 95 0.13 -6.83 -8.57
CA LEU A 95 1.19 -6.01 -9.17
C LEU A 95 2.50 -6.79 -9.33
N MET A 96 2.78 -7.74 -8.44
CA MET A 96 3.94 -8.63 -8.54
C MET A 96 3.72 -9.79 -9.51
N PHE A 97 2.46 -10.23 -9.66
CA PHE A 97 2.09 -11.31 -10.56
C PHE A 97 2.22 -10.95 -12.04
N VAL A 98 1.90 -9.71 -12.42
CA VAL A 98 1.94 -9.28 -13.83
C VAL A 98 3.38 -9.01 -14.34
N PRO A 99 3.61 -9.06 -15.67
CA PRO A 99 4.86 -8.61 -16.27
C PRO A 99 5.16 -7.14 -15.98
N GLU A 100 6.43 -6.75 -16.10
CA GLU A 100 6.87 -5.40 -15.70
C GLU A 100 6.25 -4.29 -16.57
N SER A 101 6.11 -4.53 -17.88
CA SER A 101 5.42 -3.61 -18.78
C SER A 101 3.96 -3.39 -18.39
N VAL A 102 3.29 -4.43 -17.90
CA VAL A 102 1.89 -4.37 -17.45
C VAL A 102 1.79 -3.71 -16.08
N PHE A 103 2.75 -3.95 -15.20
CA PHE A 103 2.85 -3.27 -13.91
C PHE A 103 2.79 -1.75 -14.08
N TYR A 104 3.66 -1.15 -14.91
CA TYR A 104 3.65 0.30 -15.12
C TYR A 104 2.35 0.80 -15.74
N GLN A 105 1.80 0.07 -16.72
CA GLN A 105 0.51 0.42 -17.32
C GLN A 105 -0.65 0.41 -16.30
N ILE A 106 -0.65 -0.54 -15.37
CA ILE A 106 -1.63 -0.58 -14.29
C ILE A 106 -1.49 0.65 -13.39
N ILE A 107 -0.27 1.00 -12.98
CA ILE A 107 -0.03 2.18 -12.14
C ILE A 107 -0.50 3.45 -12.85
N ASP A 108 -0.04 3.68 -14.08
CA ASP A 108 -0.43 4.83 -14.90
C ASP A 108 -1.94 4.92 -15.05
N HIS A 109 -2.62 3.78 -15.23
CA HIS A 109 -4.07 3.77 -15.41
C HIS A 109 -4.83 4.14 -14.13
N VAL A 110 -4.41 3.62 -12.97
CA VAL A 110 -5.01 4.01 -11.68
C VAL A 110 -4.87 5.53 -11.46
N GLU A 111 -3.70 6.10 -11.80
CA GLU A 111 -3.45 7.53 -11.64
C GLU A 111 -4.22 8.39 -12.65
N GLN A 112 -4.34 7.96 -13.91
CA GLN A 112 -5.15 8.64 -14.91
C GLN A 112 -6.63 8.72 -14.52
N LEU A 113 -7.11 7.72 -13.76
CA LEU A 113 -8.45 7.72 -13.19
C LEU A 113 -8.58 8.56 -11.91
N GLY A 114 -7.50 9.23 -11.48
CA GLY A 114 -7.49 10.13 -10.32
C GLY A 114 -7.31 9.42 -8.98
N PHE A 115 -6.89 8.15 -8.98
CA PHE A 115 -6.64 7.38 -7.75
C PHE A 115 -5.15 7.26 -7.49
N SER A 116 -4.77 7.20 -6.22
CA SER A 116 -3.47 6.69 -5.80
C SER A 116 -3.49 5.17 -5.74
N VAL A 117 -2.36 4.54 -6.04
CA VAL A 117 -2.16 3.09 -5.85
C VAL A 117 -2.39 2.62 -4.40
N TYR A 118 -2.30 3.55 -3.44
CA TYR A 118 -2.57 3.33 -2.01
C TYR A 118 -4.04 3.55 -1.63
N ASN A 119 -4.92 3.91 -2.57
CA ASN A 119 -6.37 4.04 -2.31
C ASN A 119 -7.11 2.70 -2.34
N CYS A 120 -6.41 1.57 -2.50
CA CYS A 120 -7.01 0.24 -2.52
C CYS A 120 -7.48 -0.17 -1.12
N VAL A 121 -8.78 0.03 -0.84
CA VAL A 121 -9.42 -0.28 0.45
C VAL A 121 -9.87 -1.74 0.56
N PHE A 122 -9.98 -2.45 -0.55
CA PHE A 122 -10.27 -3.89 -0.57
C PHE A 122 -9.46 -4.57 -1.67
N SER A 123 -8.82 -5.69 -1.34
CA SER A 123 -8.14 -6.53 -2.33
C SER A 123 -8.32 -8.02 -2.03
N SER A 124 -8.70 -8.77 -3.06
CA SER A 124 -8.85 -10.22 -3.04
C SER A 124 -8.23 -10.78 -4.32
N PHE A 125 -6.98 -11.21 -4.22
CA PHE A 125 -6.23 -11.76 -5.35
C PHE A 125 -6.13 -13.28 -5.26
N HIS A 126 -6.71 -13.96 -6.26
CA HIS A 126 -6.73 -15.41 -6.35
C HIS A 126 -6.43 -15.85 -7.80
N PRO A 127 -5.15 -16.04 -8.20
CA PRO A 127 -4.79 -16.37 -9.58
C PRO A 127 -5.26 -17.77 -10.02
N SER A 128 -5.59 -18.65 -9.07
CA SER A 128 -6.20 -19.95 -9.32
C SER A 128 -7.71 -19.88 -9.53
N HIS A 129 -8.35 -18.75 -9.22
CA HIS A 129 -9.78 -18.52 -9.43
C HIS A 129 -10.00 -17.82 -10.76
N ARG A 130 -11.24 -17.82 -11.26
CA ARG A 130 -11.57 -17.12 -12.51
C ARG A 130 -11.47 -15.61 -12.43
N VAL A 131 -11.63 -15.04 -11.23
CA VAL A 131 -11.65 -13.58 -11.05
C VAL A 131 -11.12 -13.18 -9.67
N SER A 132 -10.32 -12.13 -9.66
CA SER A 132 -9.87 -11.38 -8.47
C SER A 132 -10.56 -10.02 -8.42
N PHE A 133 -10.78 -9.47 -7.23
CA PHE A 133 -11.53 -8.22 -7.01
C PHE A 133 -10.74 -7.20 -6.20
N PHE A 134 -10.84 -5.94 -6.61
CA PHE A 134 -10.20 -4.81 -5.94
C PHE A 134 -11.15 -3.63 -5.91
N GLN A 135 -11.15 -2.89 -4.81
CA GLN A 135 -11.87 -1.64 -4.67
C GLN A 135 -10.91 -0.54 -4.25
N PHE A 136 -10.96 0.57 -4.97
CA PHE A 136 -10.29 1.80 -4.64
C PHE A 136 -11.32 2.84 -4.20
N SER A 137 -10.97 3.60 -3.17
CA SER A 137 -11.77 4.70 -2.64
C SER A 137 -10.93 5.97 -2.62
N GLY A 138 -11.36 6.96 -3.39
CA GLY A 138 -10.90 8.34 -3.28
C GLY A 138 -12.00 9.20 -2.64
N ASP A 139 -11.70 10.48 -2.41
CA ASP A 139 -12.61 11.38 -1.67
C ASP A 139 -14.00 11.52 -2.29
N MET A 140 -14.07 11.48 -3.63
CA MET A 140 -15.29 11.76 -4.40
C MET A 140 -15.68 10.65 -5.38
N GLN A 141 -14.85 9.61 -5.53
CA GLN A 141 -15.02 8.59 -6.54
C GLN A 141 -14.58 7.22 -6.02
N SER A 142 -15.16 6.18 -6.60
CA SER A 142 -14.77 4.80 -6.34
C SER A 142 -14.40 4.10 -7.64
N LEU A 143 -13.37 3.26 -7.61
CA LEU A 143 -12.95 2.47 -8.76
C LEU A 143 -12.95 0.98 -8.37
N ALA A 144 -13.74 0.20 -9.09
CA ALA A 144 -13.72 -1.25 -9.00
C ALA A 144 -12.80 -1.80 -10.11
N LEU A 145 -11.92 -2.73 -9.74
CA LEU A 145 -11.13 -3.51 -10.67
C LEU A 145 -11.46 -4.99 -10.51
N GLN A 146 -11.79 -5.64 -11.63
CA GLN A 146 -11.85 -7.09 -11.74
C GLN A 146 -10.69 -7.57 -12.58
N CYS A 147 -10.01 -8.61 -12.12
CA CYS A 147 -8.91 -9.25 -12.84
C CYS A 147 -9.32 -10.69 -13.17
N HIS A 148 -9.63 -10.93 -14.45
CA HIS A 148 -10.12 -12.20 -14.96
C HIS A 148 -8.96 -13.08 -15.41
N HIS A 149 -8.87 -14.27 -14.84
CA HIS A 149 -7.88 -15.29 -15.18
C HIS A 149 -8.50 -16.30 -16.13
N HIS A 150 -7.89 -16.46 -17.29
CA HIS A 150 -8.40 -17.35 -18.33
C HIS A 150 -7.71 -18.71 -18.24
N SER A 151 -8.48 -19.75 -17.91
CA SER A 151 -7.95 -21.11 -17.81
C SER A 151 -7.41 -21.59 -19.16
N GLY A 152 -6.13 -21.97 -19.21
CA GLY A 152 -5.49 -22.51 -20.41
C GLY A 152 -4.84 -21.47 -21.33
N THR A 153 -4.89 -20.18 -20.98
CA THR A 153 -4.14 -19.11 -21.66
C THR A 153 -3.25 -18.39 -20.65
N ASN A 154 -2.08 -17.91 -21.06
CA ASN A 154 -1.23 -17.08 -20.20
C ASN A 154 -1.65 -15.60 -20.26
N GLN A 155 -2.96 -15.34 -20.12
CA GLN A 155 -3.55 -14.02 -20.31
C GLN A 155 -4.42 -13.62 -19.13
N VAL A 156 -4.38 -12.33 -18.82
CA VAL A 156 -5.23 -11.67 -17.84
C VAL A 156 -6.01 -10.56 -18.51
N GLN A 157 -7.29 -10.45 -18.17
CA GLN A 157 -8.10 -9.31 -18.54
C GLN A 157 -8.40 -8.48 -17.29
N LEU A 158 -8.14 -7.18 -17.37
CA LEU A 158 -8.50 -6.21 -16.36
C LEU A 158 -9.74 -5.45 -16.82
N GLU A 159 -10.72 -5.38 -15.94
CA GLU A 159 -11.94 -4.61 -16.12
C GLU A 159 -12.05 -3.55 -15.02
N TRP A 160 -12.09 -2.30 -15.45
CA TRP A 160 -12.14 -1.12 -14.61
C TRP A 160 -13.54 -0.52 -14.68
N THR A 161 -14.13 -0.19 -13.53
CA THR A 161 -15.43 0.50 -13.46
C THR A 161 -15.36 1.63 -12.45
N THR A 162 -15.55 2.86 -12.90
CA THR A 162 -15.64 4.05 -12.05
C THR A 162 -17.06 4.26 -11.53
N SER A 163 -17.22 5.01 -10.45
CA SER A 163 -18.51 5.31 -9.81
C SER A 163 -19.51 6.05 -10.70
N ASP A 164 -19.04 6.76 -11.74
CA ASP A 164 -19.89 7.42 -12.74
C ASP A 164 -20.31 6.51 -13.90
N GLY A 165 -19.92 5.22 -13.86
CA GLY A 165 -20.33 4.20 -14.81
C GLY A 165 -19.41 4.06 -16.03
N HIS A 166 -18.28 4.77 -16.10
CA HIS A 166 -17.29 4.50 -17.14
C HIS A 166 -16.64 3.12 -16.91
N ARG A 167 -16.56 2.35 -17.99
CA ARG A 167 -15.97 1.02 -18.00
C ARG A 167 -14.87 0.94 -19.04
N LEU A 168 -13.72 0.40 -18.65
CA LEU A 168 -12.60 0.09 -19.54
C LEU A 168 -12.22 -1.37 -19.38
N MET A 169 -11.84 -2.01 -20.49
CA MET A 169 -11.25 -3.34 -20.48
C MET A 169 -9.85 -3.29 -21.10
N SER A 170 -8.93 -4.05 -20.51
CA SER A 170 -7.57 -4.21 -21.02
C SER A 170 -7.17 -5.67 -20.90
N GLN A 171 -6.44 -6.19 -21.89
CA GLN A 171 -6.01 -7.58 -21.93
C GLN A 171 -4.49 -7.63 -22.10
N PHE A 172 -3.85 -8.48 -21.31
CA PHE A 172 -2.40 -8.59 -21.25
C PHE A 172 -1.96 -10.04 -21.28
N ASP A 173 -0.86 -10.29 -21.98
CA ASP A 173 -0.12 -11.53 -21.88
C ASP A 173 0.77 -11.49 -20.62
N LEU A 174 0.88 -12.63 -19.93
CA LEU A 174 1.70 -12.81 -18.73
C LEU A 174 3.11 -13.36 -19.04
N THR A 175 3.44 -13.60 -20.32
CA THR A 175 4.76 -14.06 -20.79
C THR A 175 5.75 -12.93 -20.99
#